data_AF-A0A5P9PNR8-F1
#
_entry.id   AF-A0A5P9PNR8-F1
#
_cell.length_a   1.000
_cell.length_b   1.000
_cell.length_c   1.000
_cell.angle_alpha   90.00
_cell.angle_beta   90.00
_cell.angle_gamma   90.00
#
_symmetry.space_group_name_H-M   'P 1'
#
loop_
_entity.id
_entity.type
_entity.pdbx_description
1 polymer ?
#
loop_
_entity_poly.entity_id
_entity_poly.type
_entity_poly.pdbx_seq_one_letter_code
_entity_poly.pdbx_strand_id
1 'polypeptide(L)'
;MVTYQQLKAAKPATFAAAADDWLKLAKEAETAAENLYERGGNALGEQWSDTLGEKAGGHCRKIAQDFQAAGMAIRGVVTTLDSLATALAAAKRNLESAVAFATEGGLEVGGDGKVTVPSGSTDPKAEERAKRAGWLIWDAVNDATKIDEDAAASLKRLIQPASITKLMTQDELAKDILNDEVKKAGHTGLAMLRQTMPLNADARTQAEWWKSLGQDQRNQYLNAAPVQLYDMPGIPDEVKKNLVGTDGLNRVEMIRWAEKHGESGYSDVPGMENCTNFVSYAMNEGGMVPHDKTGDKGWNQDHQGLPKLPFAGSLDQYRQGDAWAAAQNHHDYMVKNGGESVSVPDARPGDLLYMRNEKGVIHHASVITAVTPDGEILYTQHNSNHTNIGLNHRLSHNETRTGAGDVPLVVRPHPNWD
;
A
#
# COMPACT_ATOMS: atom_id res chain seq x y z
N MET A 1 -3.19 -6.15 -26.04
CA MET A 1 -2.86 -4.72 -26.23
C MET A 1 -4.15 -3.95 -26.44
N VAL A 2 -4.32 -2.89 -25.65
CA VAL A 2 -5.46 -1.97 -25.71
C VAL A 2 -5.27 -1.03 -26.90
N THR A 3 -6.35 -0.77 -27.64
CA THR A 3 -6.36 0.20 -28.75
C THR A 3 -6.85 1.57 -28.30
N TYR A 4 -6.54 2.62 -29.07
CA TYR A 4 -7.09 3.97 -28.87
C TYR A 4 -8.62 3.96 -28.70
N GLN A 5 -9.33 3.23 -29.56
CA GLN A 5 -10.80 3.14 -29.50
C GLN A 5 -11.28 2.41 -28.25
N GLN A 6 -10.61 1.35 -27.83
CA GLN A 6 -10.95 0.63 -26.60
C GLN A 6 -10.76 1.51 -25.36
N LEU A 7 -9.64 2.23 -25.24
CA LEU A 7 -9.41 3.15 -24.12
C LEU A 7 -10.43 4.31 -24.14
N LYS A 8 -10.70 4.87 -25.31
CA LYS A 8 -11.71 5.92 -25.48
C LYS A 8 -13.10 5.45 -25.08
N ALA A 9 -13.47 4.21 -25.39
CA ALA A 9 -14.77 3.62 -25.07
C ALA A 9 -14.82 2.93 -23.69
N ALA A 10 -13.70 2.86 -22.96
CA ALA A 10 -13.62 2.17 -21.68
C ALA A 10 -14.64 2.72 -20.68
N LYS A 11 -15.18 1.83 -19.85
CA LYS A 11 -16.16 2.16 -18.80
C LYS A 11 -15.61 1.76 -17.43
N PRO A 12 -14.68 2.54 -16.85
CA PRO A 12 -14.04 2.15 -15.59
C PRO A 12 -15.01 1.84 -14.45
N ALA A 13 -16.15 2.52 -14.40
CA ALA A 13 -17.20 2.30 -13.41
C ALA A 13 -17.77 0.87 -13.40
N THR A 14 -17.70 0.11 -14.50
CA THR A 14 -18.15 -1.29 -14.49
C THR A 14 -17.24 -2.20 -13.68
N PHE A 15 -15.94 -1.88 -13.58
CA PHE A 15 -15.01 -2.63 -12.75
C PHE A 15 -15.19 -2.31 -11.28
N ALA A 16 -15.45 -1.05 -10.92
CA ALA A 16 -15.81 -0.65 -9.55
C ALA A 16 -17.11 -1.33 -9.09
N ALA A 17 -18.15 -1.33 -9.94
CA ALA A 17 -19.39 -2.03 -9.62
C ALA A 17 -19.18 -3.56 -9.46
N ALA A 18 -18.30 -4.16 -10.26
CA ALA A 18 -17.92 -5.55 -10.07
C ALA A 18 -17.19 -5.76 -8.73
N ALA A 19 -16.29 -4.86 -8.34
CA ALA A 19 -15.61 -4.90 -7.05
C ALA A 19 -16.62 -4.85 -5.89
N ASP A 20 -17.63 -3.98 -5.95
CA ASP A 20 -18.73 -3.93 -4.96
C ASP A 20 -19.49 -5.26 -4.84
N ASP A 21 -19.74 -5.94 -5.96
CA ASP A 21 -20.41 -7.25 -5.97
C ASP A 21 -19.51 -8.36 -5.42
N TRP A 22 -18.22 -8.36 -5.76
CA TRP A 22 -17.24 -9.28 -5.16
C TRP A 22 -17.07 -9.04 -3.65
N LEU A 23 -17.15 -7.79 -3.19
CA LEU A 23 -17.09 -7.47 -1.77
C LEU A 23 -18.27 -8.08 -0.98
N LYS A 24 -19.46 -8.14 -1.58
CA LYS A 24 -20.61 -8.84 -0.96
C LYS A 24 -20.29 -10.33 -0.82
N LEU A 25 -19.72 -10.95 -1.85
CA LEU A 25 -19.34 -12.36 -1.82
C LEU A 25 -18.24 -12.66 -0.78
N ALA A 26 -17.25 -11.77 -0.62
CA ALA A 26 -16.25 -11.88 0.45
C ALA A 26 -16.91 -11.92 1.84
N LYS A 27 -17.84 -10.98 2.09
CA LYS A 27 -18.57 -10.91 3.36
C LYS A 27 -19.42 -12.15 3.64
N GLU A 28 -20.04 -12.72 2.60
CA GLU A 28 -20.78 -13.98 2.70
C GLU A 28 -19.87 -15.15 3.05
N ALA A 29 -18.69 -15.25 2.41
CA ALA A 29 -17.70 -16.29 2.70
C ALA A 29 -17.16 -16.17 4.14
N GLU A 30 -16.88 -14.97 4.60
CA GLU A 30 -16.45 -14.68 5.98
C GLU A 30 -17.53 -15.09 6.99
N THR A 31 -18.77 -14.69 6.74
CA THR A 31 -19.93 -15.06 7.58
C THR A 31 -20.12 -16.59 7.61
N ALA A 32 -19.93 -17.27 6.49
CA ALA A 32 -20.02 -18.73 6.44
C ALA A 32 -18.90 -19.40 7.26
N ALA A 33 -17.67 -18.90 7.17
CA ALA A 33 -16.54 -19.39 7.94
C ALA A 33 -16.78 -19.22 9.46
N GLU A 34 -17.19 -18.03 9.88
CA GLU A 34 -17.49 -17.73 11.29
C GLU A 34 -18.58 -18.66 11.85
N ASN A 35 -19.71 -18.79 11.13
CA ASN A 35 -20.79 -19.69 11.54
C ASN A 35 -20.33 -21.16 11.67
N LEU A 36 -19.45 -21.63 10.79
CA LEU A 36 -18.91 -22.98 10.84
C LEU A 36 -17.92 -23.16 11.99
N TYR A 37 -17.10 -22.16 12.31
CA TYR A 37 -16.24 -22.19 13.49
C TYR A 37 -17.06 -22.26 14.78
N GLU A 38 -18.06 -21.39 14.93
CA GLU A 38 -18.88 -21.33 16.13
C GLU A 38 -19.78 -22.56 16.29
N ARG A 39 -20.61 -22.86 15.29
CA ARG A 39 -21.65 -23.89 15.40
C ARG A 39 -21.11 -25.29 15.10
N GLY A 40 -20.26 -25.41 14.07
CA GLY A 40 -19.72 -26.70 13.63
C GLY A 40 -18.45 -27.11 14.38
N GLY A 41 -17.66 -26.14 14.84
CA GLY A 41 -16.44 -26.38 15.61
C GLY A 41 -16.68 -26.44 17.11
N ASN A 42 -17.11 -25.33 17.71
CA ASN A 42 -17.18 -25.16 19.16
C ASN A 42 -18.40 -25.88 19.76
N ALA A 43 -19.61 -25.54 19.31
CA ALA A 43 -20.83 -26.12 19.86
C ALA A 43 -20.92 -27.64 19.65
N LEU A 44 -20.44 -28.14 18.50
CA LEU A 44 -20.39 -29.58 18.23
C LEU A 44 -19.44 -30.31 19.19
N GLY A 45 -18.26 -29.72 19.47
CA GLY A 45 -17.29 -30.31 20.40
C GLY A 45 -17.77 -30.34 21.85
N GLU A 46 -18.59 -29.36 22.27
CA GLU A 46 -19.19 -29.32 23.61
C GLU A 46 -20.29 -30.38 23.80
N GLN A 47 -21.06 -30.68 22.75
CA GLN A 47 -22.22 -31.57 22.81
C GLN A 47 -21.92 -33.00 22.33
N TRP A 48 -20.85 -33.19 21.57
CA TRP A 48 -20.46 -34.45 20.96
C TRP A 48 -18.95 -34.66 21.03
N SER A 49 -18.46 -35.04 22.21
CA SER A 49 -17.03 -35.10 22.55
C SER A 49 -16.38 -36.47 22.33
N ASP A 50 -17.05 -37.41 21.65
CA ASP A 50 -16.45 -38.70 21.32
C ASP A 50 -15.52 -38.57 20.09
N THR A 51 -14.78 -39.64 19.77
CA THR A 51 -13.85 -39.64 18.63
C THR A 51 -14.53 -39.37 17.28
N LEU A 52 -15.82 -39.68 17.14
CA LEU A 52 -16.57 -39.39 15.91
C LEU A 52 -16.96 -37.91 15.85
N GLY A 53 -17.41 -37.34 16.97
CA GLY A 53 -17.70 -35.92 17.11
C GLY A 53 -16.46 -35.05 16.92
N GLU A 54 -15.30 -35.46 17.43
CA GLU A 54 -14.01 -34.79 17.17
C GLU A 54 -13.67 -34.75 15.67
N LYS A 55 -13.89 -35.86 14.94
CA LYS A 55 -13.69 -35.93 13.49
C LYS A 55 -14.68 -35.05 12.73
N ALA A 56 -15.95 -35.05 13.12
CA ALA A 56 -16.98 -34.22 12.52
C ALA A 56 -16.69 -32.72 12.74
N GLY A 57 -16.30 -32.32 13.95
CA GLY A 57 -15.89 -30.95 14.27
C GLY A 57 -14.62 -30.54 13.53
N GLY A 58 -13.65 -31.45 13.39
CA GLY A 58 -12.47 -31.24 12.57
C GLY A 58 -12.80 -31.00 11.09
N HIS A 59 -13.76 -31.75 10.53
CA HIS A 59 -14.22 -31.55 9.16
C HIS A 59 -14.93 -30.21 8.98
N CYS A 60 -15.79 -29.81 9.92
CA CYS A 60 -16.44 -28.49 9.91
C CYS A 60 -15.42 -27.35 9.94
N ARG A 61 -14.39 -27.45 10.80
CA ARG A 61 -13.29 -26.47 10.84
C ARG A 61 -12.50 -26.40 9.53
N LYS A 62 -12.28 -27.53 8.85
CA LYS A 62 -11.64 -27.51 7.52
C LYS A 62 -12.49 -26.75 6.49
N ILE A 63 -13.81 -26.98 6.46
CA ILE A 63 -14.70 -26.24 5.55
C ILE A 63 -14.70 -24.75 5.90
N ALA A 64 -14.67 -24.40 7.19
CA ALA A 64 -14.52 -23.01 7.63
C ALA A 64 -13.24 -22.38 7.09
N GLN A 65 -12.11 -23.11 7.11
CA GLN A 65 -10.84 -22.66 6.52
C GLN A 65 -10.92 -22.46 5.00
N ASP A 66 -11.64 -23.34 4.29
CA ASP A 66 -11.86 -23.21 2.85
C ASP A 66 -12.65 -21.92 2.53
N PHE A 67 -13.71 -21.61 3.29
CA PHE A 67 -14.47 -20.35 3.16
C PHE A 67 -13.65 -19.12 3.55
N GLN A 68 -12.87 -19.21 4.63
CA GLN A 68 -11.99 -18.14 5.08
C GLN A 68 -10.97 -17.79 3.99
N ALA A 69 -10.35 -18.81 3.36
CA ALA A 69 -9.41 -18.60 2.27
C ALA A 69 -10.08 -18.02 1.01
N ALA A 70 -11.28 -18.46 0.68
CA ALA A 70 -12.06 -17.87 -0.40
C ALA A 70 -12.36 -16.39 -0.15
N GLY A 71 -12.82 -16.02 1.05
CA GLY A 71 -13.13 -14.64 1.41
C GLY A 71 -11.94 -13.69 1.22
N MET A 72 -10.75 -14.09 1.65
CA MET A 72 -9.52 -13.31 1.45
C MET A 72 -9.08 -13.21 -0.01
N ALA A 73 -9.12 -14.32 -0.76
CA ALA A 73 -8.81 -14.29 -2.18
C ALA A 73 -9.75 -13.33 -2.93
N ILE A 74 -11.04 -13.33 -2.55
CA ILE A 74 -12.04 -12.41 -3.10
C ILE A 74 -11.72 -10.96 -2.70
N ARG A 75 -11.26 -10.67 -1.48
CA ARG A 75 -10.80 -9.31 -1.13
C ARG A 75 -9.66 -8.83 -2.02
N GLY A 76 -8.70 -9.70 -2.33
CA GLY A 76 -7.67 -9.38 -3.32
C GLY A 76 -8.26 -9.06 -4.70
N VAL A 77 -9.33 -9.76 -5.12
CA VAL A 77 -10.07 -9.46 -6.36
C VAL A 77 -10.72 -8.08 -6.29
N VAL A 78 -11.34 -7.71 -5.17
CA VAL A 78 -11.91 -6.37 -4.94
C VAL A 78 -10.82 -5.30 -5.11
N THR A 79 -9.70 -5.42 -4.39
CA THR A 79 -8.57 -4.48 -4.47
C THR A 79 -8.06 -4.32 -5.91
N THR A 80 -7.90 -5.42 -6.65
CA THR A 80 -7.45 -5.38 -8.05
C THR A 80 -8.47 -4.71 -8.97
N LEU A 81 -9.77 -4.99 -8.80
CA LEU A 81 -10.82 -4.41 -9.64
C LEU A 81 -11.03 -2.91 -9.39
N ASP A 82 -11.02 -2.47 -8.13
CA ASP A 82 -11.13 -1.05 -7.79
C ASP A 82 -9.90 -0.25 -8.24
N SER A 83 -8.71 -0.84 -8.08
CA SER A 83 -7.48 -0.25 -8.57
C SER A 83 -7.47 -0.18 -10.11
N LEU A 84 -7.95 -1.23 -10.80
CA LEU A 84 -8.12 -1.23 -12.25
C LEU A 84 -9.10 -0.14 -12.69
N ALA A 85 -10.24 0.00 -12.01
CA ALA A 85 -11.22 1.05 -12.29
C ALA A 85 -10.58 2.45 -12.16
N THR A 86 -9.85 2.68 -11.08
CA THR A 86 -9.19 3.97 -10.83
C THR A 86 -8.11 4.27 -11.88
N ALA A 87 -7.23 3.31 -12.14
CA ALA A 87 -6.12 3.46 -13.07
C ALA A 87 -6.60 3.60 -14.53
N LEU A 88 -7.59 2.82 -14.97
CA LEU A 88 -8.19 2.99 -16.30
C LEU A 88 -8.89 4.33 -16.44
N ALA A 89 -9.57 4.82 -15.40
CA ALA A 89 -10.16 6.16 -15.42
C ALA A 89 -9.07 7.24 -15.58
N ALA A 90 -7.92 7.09 -14.92
CA ALA A 90 -6.79 7.99 -15.09
C ALA A 90 -6.16 7.92 -16.49
N ALA A 91 -5.90 6.73 -17.02
CA ALA A 91 -5.39 6.55 -18.38
C ALA A 91 -6.34 7.13 -19.44
N LYS A 92 -7.66 6.91 -19.27
CA LYS A 92 -8.69 7.48 -20.16
C LYS A 92 -8.70 9.00 -20.13
N ARG A 93 -8.52 9.62 -18.96
CA ARG A 93 -8.39 11.08 -18.85
C ARG A 93 -7.12 11.61 -19.48
N ASN A 94 -5.98 10.94 -19.28
CA ASN A 94 -4.73 11.30 -19.93
C ASN A 94 -4.89 11.29 -21.46
N LEU A 95 -5.59 10.27 -21.99
CA LEU A 95 -5.95 10.21 -23.41
C LEU A 95 -6.83 11.39 -23.83
N GLU A 96 -7.91 11.67 -23.09
CA GLU A 96 -8.83 12.78 -23.39
C GLU A 96 -8.12 14.13 -23.37
N SER A 97 -7.25 14.38 -22.40
CA SER A 97 -6.41 15.58 -22.31
C SER A 97 -5.43 15.68 -23.47
N ALA A 98 -4.83 14.57 -23.90
CA ALA A 98 -3.93 14.55 -25.06
C ALA A 98 -4.67 14.87 -26.37
N VAL A 99 -5.90 14.36 -26.53
CA VAL A 99 -6.77 14.68 -27.66
C VAL A 99 -7.22 16.15 -27.62
N ALA A 100 -7.58 16.67 -26.45
CA ALA A 100 -7.91 18.08 -26.27
C ALA A 100 -6.71 18.98 -26.64
N PHE A 101 -5.51 18.66 -26.14
CA PHE A 101 -4.27 19.35 -26.49
C PHE A 101 -4.02 19.38 -28.00
N ALA A 102 -4.29 18.28 -28.70
CA ALA A 102 -4.17 18.21 -30.16
C ALA A 102 -5.18 19.12 -30.85
N THR A 103 -6.46 18.95 -30.52
CA THR A 103 -7.58 19.60 -31.21
C THR A 103 -7.66 21.10 -30.94
N GLU A 104 -7.45 21.54 -29.69
CA GLU A 104 -7.30 22.96 -29.34
C GLU A 104 -6.07 23.60 -30.00
N GLY A 105 -5.05 22.79 -30.26
CA GLY A 105 -3.85 23.16 -31.02
C GLY A 105 -4.07 23.27 -32.53
N GLY A 106 -5.30 23.09 -33.04
CA GLY A 106 -5.64 23.13 -34.46
C GLY A 106 -5.19 21.89 -35.23
N LEU A 107 -4.96 20.76 -34.55
CA LEU A 107 -4.55 19.49 -35.16
C LEU A 107 -5.75 18.56 -35.33
N GLU A 108 -5.64 17.63 -36.28
CA GLU A 108 -6.64 16.57 -36.49
C GLU A 108 -6.20 15.29 -35.79
N VAL A 109 -7.14 14.59 -35.16
CA VAL A 109 -6.91 13.28 -34.53
C VAL A 109 -7.80 12.23 -35.21
N GLY A 110 -7.18 11.26 -35.86
CA GLY A 110 -7.84 10.16 -36.55
C GLY A 110 -8.53 9.17 -35.62
N GLY A 111 -9.33 8.27 -36.21
CA GLY A 111 -10.00 7.19 -35.48
C GLY A 111 -9.05 6.14 -34.88
N ASP A 112 -7.79 6.13 -35.27
CA ASP A 112 -6.72 5.30 -34.70
C ASP A 112 -5.90 6.05 -33.64
N GLY A 113 -6.23 7.32 -33.36
CA GLY A 113 -5.47 8.19 -32.47
C GLY A 113 -4.28 8.88 -33.15
N LYS A 114 -4.08 8.70 -34.47
CA LYS A 114 -3.00 9.36 -35.20
C LYS A 114 -3.26 10.86 -35.31
N VAL A 115 -2.25 11.67 -35.00
CA VAL A 115 -2.33 13.13 -35.08
C VAL A 115 -1.76 13.62 -36.40
N THR A 116 -2.48 14.51 -37.08
CA THR A 116 -2.07 15.12 -38.35
C THR A 116 -2.19 16.64 -38.31
N VAL A 117 -1.26 17.31 -39.00
CA VAL A 117 -1.34 18.76 -39.24
C VAL A 117 -2.27 19.00 -40.43
N PRO A 118 -3.33 19.83 -40.30
CA PRO A 118 -4.22 20.13 -41.41
C PRO A 118 -3.49 20.76 -42.59
N SER A 119 -3.93 20.43 -43.80
CA SER A 119 -3.41 21.04 -45.03
C SER A 119 -3.68 22.55 -45.01
N GLY A 120 -2.62 23.36 -45.10
CA GLY A 120 -2.71 24.82 -45.05
C GLY A 120 -2.44 25.44 -43.67
N SER A 121 -2.05 24.66 -42.66
CA SER A 121 -1.55 25.22 -41.40
C SER A 121 -0.36 26.14 -41.64
N THR A 122 -0.43 27.36 -41.09
CA THR A 122 0.67 28.35 -41.12
C THR A 122 1.45 28.42 -39.81
N ASP A 123 1.07 27.63 -38.80
CA ASP A 123 1.77 27.61 -37.51
C ASP A 123 3.10 26.85 -37.65
N PRO A 124 4.26 27.52 -37.51
CA PRO A 124 5.57 26.87 -37.65
C PRO A 124 5.84 25.81 -36.59
N LYS A 125 5.05 25.76 -35.50
CA LYS A 125 5.13 24.76 -34.43
C LYS A 125 4.12 23.63 -34.57
N ALA A 126 3.29 23.61 -35.61
CA ALA A 126 2.23 22.60 -35.76
C ALA A 126 2.79 21.17 -35.78
N GLU A 127 3.90 20.94 -36.49
CA GLU A 127 4.56 19.63 -36.58
C GLU A 127 5.12 19.15 -35.22
N GLU A 128 5.73 20.06 -34.46
CA GLU A 128 6.23 19.75 -33.12
C GLU A 128 5.07 19.42 -32.17
N ARG A 129 3.99 20.22 -32.22
CA ARG A 129 2.78 20.00 -31.44
C ARG A 129 2.11 18.66 -31.80
N ALA A 130 2.07 18.31 -33.10
CA ALA A 130 1.52 17.05 -33.57
C ALA A 130 2.31 15.84 -33.05
N LYS A 131 3.65 15.91 -33.08
CA LYS A 131 4.51 14.87 -32.50
C LYS A 131 4.28 14.72 -31.00
N ARG A 132 4.20 15.84 -30.26
CA ARG A 132 3.93 15.83 -28.81
C ARG A 132 2.56 15.22 -28.50
N ALA A 133 1.51 15.66 -29.19
CA ALA A 133 0.17 15.12 -29.04
C ALA A 133 0.11 13.62 -29.37
N GLY A 134 0.74 13.20 -30.46
CA GLY A 134 0.81 11.79 -30.85
C GLY A 134 1.54 10.93 -29.81
N TRP A 135 2.62 11.45 -29.22
CA TRP A 135 3.32 10.77 -28.13
C TRP A 135 2.43 10.64 -26.89
N LEU A 136 1.74 11.70 -26.47
CA LEU A 136 0.84 11.67 -25.31
C LEU A 136 -0.34 10.70 -25.50
N ILE A 137 -0.90 10.63 -26.71
CA ILE A 137 -1.96 9.65 -27.04
C ILE A 137 -1.41 8.23 -26.99
N TRP A 138 -0.22 8.00 -27.58
CA TRP A 138 0.43 6.69 -27.54
C TRP A 138 0.74 6.26 -26.10
N ASP A 139 1.26 7.17 -25.28
CA ASP A 139 1.65 6.92 -23.89
C ASP A 139 0.42 6.49 -23.06
N ALA A 140 -0.69 7.23 -23.15
CA ALA A 140 -1.92 6.87 -22.46
C ALA A 140 -2.49 5.49 -22.88
N VAL A 141 -2.38 5.12 -24.16
CA VAL A 141 -2.81 3.80 -24.66
C VAL A 141 -1.86 2.68 -24.20
N ASN A 142 -0.56 2.97 -24.16
CA ASN A 142 0.46 2.06 -23.66
C ASN A 142 0.31 1.83 -22.14
N ASP A 143 0.02 2.88 -21.37
CA ASP A 143 -0.29 2.79 -19.95
C ASP A 143 -1.53 1.93 -19.72
N ALA A 144 -2.61 2.17 -20.46
CA ALA A 144 -3.82 1.35 -20.37
C ALA A 144 -3.57 -0.12 -20.72
N THR A 145 -2.65 -0.41 -21.65
CA THR A 145 -2.24 -1.78 -21.96
C THR A 145 -1.55 -2.45 -20.78
N LYS A 146 -0.60 -1.77 -20.14
CA LYS A 146 0.10 -2.32 -18.97
C LYS A 146 -0.85 -2.51 -17.79
N ILE A 147 -1.74 -1.55 -17.54
CA ILE A 147 -2.77 -1.62 -16.50
C ILE A 147 -3.68 -2.85 -16.72
N ASP A 148 -4.12 -3.09 -17.96
CA ASP A 148 -4.91 -4.27 -18.33
C ASP A 148 -4.14 -5.58 -18.09
N GLU A 149 -2.88 -5.64 -18.52
CA GLU A 149 -2.00 -6.80 -18.35
C GLU A 149 -1.72 -7.12 -16.88
N ASP A 150 -1.43 -6.10 -16.06
CA ASP A 150 -1.17 -6.22 -14.64
C ASP A 150 -2.41 -6.69 -13.87
N ALA A 151 -3.57 -6.09 -14.15
CA ALA A 151 -4.84 -6.50 -13.55
C ALA A 151 -5.19 -7.95 -13.92
N ALA A 152 -5.08 -8.31 -15.20
CA ALA A 152 -5.35 -9.68 -15.66
C ALA A 152 -4.41 -10.69 -14.99
N ALA A 153 -3.12 -10.36 -14.87
CA ALA A 153 -2.15 -11.21 -14.19
C ALA A 153 -2.47 -11.36 -12.69
N SER A 154 -2.87 -10.28 -12.01
CA SER A 154 -3.27 -10.34 -10.60
C SER A 154 -4.53 -11.20 -10.40
N LEU A 155 -5.59 -10.97 -11.18
CA LEU A 155 -6.83 -11.76 -11.09
C LEU A 155 -6.55 -13.25 -11.32
N LYS A 156 -5.68 -13.60 -12.28
CA LYS A 156 -5.32 -15.00 -12.56
C LYS A 156 -4.64 -15.71 -11.38
N ARG A 157 -3.85 -14.98 -10.58
CA ARG A 157 -3.21 -15.53 -9.37
C ARG A 157 -4.22 -15.71 -8.24
N LEU A 158 -5.14 -14.76 -8.08
CA LEU A 158 -6.15 -14.76 -7.00
C LEU A 158 -7.22 -15.85 -7.16
N ILE A 159 -7.55 -16.27 -8.39
CA ILE A 159 -8.53 -17.34 -8.63
C ILE A 159 -7.96 -18.76 -8.45
N GLN A 160 -6.68 -18.90 -8.09
CA GLN A 160 -6.10 -20.23 -7.84
C GLN A 160 -6.68 -20.83 -6.55
N PRO A 161 -7.06 -22.12 -6.53
CA PRO A 161 -7.59 -22.74 -5.33
C PRO A 161 -6.57 -22.73 -4.18
N ALA A 162 -7.03 -22.35 -2.99
CA ALA A 162 -6.26 -22.34 -1.73
C ALA A 162 -5.60 -23.69 -1.36
N SER A 163 -6.02 -24.80 -2.00
CA SER A 163 -5.38 -26.12 -1.88
C SER A 163 -5.19 -26.62 -0.44
N ILE A 164 -6.14 -26.33 0.45
CA ILE A 164 -6.14 -26.77 1.85
C ILE A 164 -6.45 -28.28 1.92
N THR A 165 -5.42 -29.08 2.19
CA THR A 165 -5.50 -30.55 2.22
C THR A 165 -5.57 -31.14 3.63
N LYS A 166 -5.21 -30.36 4.65
CA LYS A 166 -5.25 -30.73 6.07
C LYS A 166 -5.82 -29.58 6.89
N LEU A 167 -6.28 -29.87 8.11
CA LEU A 167 -6.58 -28.82 9.07
C LEU A 167 -5.28 -28.10 9.42
N MET A 168 -5.25 -26.79 9.23
CA MET A 168 -4.09 -25.94 9.49
C MET A 168 -4.30 -25.19 10.80
N THR A 169 -3.22 -24.81 11.49
CA THR A 169 -3.30 -23.73 12.47
C THR A 169 -3.63 -22.41 11.76
N GLN A 170 -4.12 -21.42 12.49
CA GLN A 170 -4.37 -20.09 11.90
C GLN A 170 -3.06 -19.49 11.35
N ASP A 171 -1.94 -19.65 12.05
CA ASP A 171 -0.63 -19.16 11.60
C ASP A 171 -0.17 -19.85 10.29
N GLU A 172 -0.34 -21.18 10.18
CA GLU A 172 -0.06 -21.91 8.93
C GLU A 172 -0.96 -21.43 7.79
N LEU A 173 -2.27 -21.27 8.05
CA LEU A 173 -3.21 -20.80 7.03
C LEU A 173 -2.81 -19.40 6.53
N ALA A 174 -2.51 -18.47 7.43
CA ALA A 174 -2.03 -17.13 7.08
C ALA A 174 -0.79 -17.20 6.20
N LYS A 175 0.23 -17.92 6.67
CA LYS A 175 1.54 -17.95 6.06
C LYS A 175 1.53 -18.64 4.71
N ASP A 176 0.88 -19.79 4.62
CA ASP A 176 1.05 -20.71 3.50
C ASP A 176 -0.01 -20.51 2.40
N ILE A 177 -1.17 -19.93 2.73
CA ILE A 177 -2.31 -19.83 1.81
C ILE A 177 -2.72 -18.38 1.54
N LEU A 178 -2.77 -17.53 2.56
CA LEU A 178 -3.57 -16.30 2.51
C LEU A 178 -2.79 -15.05 2.14
N ASN A 179 -1.50 -15.01 2.47
CA ASN A 179 -0.77 -13.76 2.53
C ASN A 179 -0.17 -13.30 1.20
N ASP A 180 0.42 -14.18 0.40
CA ASP A 180 1.32 -13.72 -0.67
C ASP A 180 0.55 -13.11 -1.86
N GLU A 181 -0.47 -13.79 -2.37
CA GLU A 181 -1.20 -13.32 -3.57
C GLU A 181 -2.10 -12.12 -3.30
N VAL A 182 -2.69 -12.06 -2.11
CA VAL A 182 -3.52 -10.92 -1.68
C VAL A 182 -2.64 -9.68 -1.44
N LYS A 183 -1.44 -9.83 -0.86
CA LYS A 183 -0.46 -8.72 -0.77
C LYS A 183 -0.03 -8.21 -2.14
N LYS A 184 0.27 -9.13 -3.06
CA LYS A 184 0.60 -8.76 -4.45
C LYS A 184 -0.54 -7.98 -5.11
N ALA A 185 -1.80 -8.20 -4.75
CA ALA A 185 -2.93 -7.43 -5.28
C ALA A 185 -2.85 -5.94 -4.89
N GLY A 186 -2.58 -5.63 -3.61
CA GLY A 186 -2.35 -4.25 -3.15
C GLY A 186 -1.18 -3.57 -3.85
N HIS A 187 -0.04 -4.28 -4.01
CA HIS A 187 1.11 -3.76 -4.77
C HIS A 187 0.76 -3.52 -6.25
N THR A 188 0.04 -4.45 -6.87
CA THR A 188 -0.44 -4.31 -8.25
C THR A 188 -1.32 -3.07 -8.38
N GLY A 189 -2.20 -2.82 -7.40
CA GLY A 189 -3.06 -1.65 -7.39
C GLY A 189 -2.29 -0.32 -7.40
N LEU A 190 -1.29 -0.19 -6.52
CA LEU A 190 -0.40 0.97 -6.53
C LEU A 190 0.38 1.10 -7.84
N ALA A 191 0.91 -0.01 -8.36
CA ALA A 191 1.69 -0.01 -9.60
C ALA A 191 0.85 0.47 -10.80
N MET A 192 -0.39 -0.01 -10.92
CA MET A 192 -1.32 0.44 -11.96
C MET A 192 -1.61 1.93 -11.87
N LEU A 193 -1.80 2.48 -10.66
CA LEU A 193 -2.01 3.92 -10.51
C LEU A 193 -0.73 4.71 -10.85
N ARG A 194 0.45 4.26 -10.39
CA ARG A 194 1.75 4.86 -10.71
C ARG A 194 2.03 4.87 -12.20
N GLN A 195 1.56 3.86 -12.94
CA GLN A 195 1.68 3.79 -14.41
C GLN A 195 1.02 4.99 -15.10
N THR A 196 0.03 5.64 -14.48
CA THR A 196 -0.70 6.80 -15.05
C THR A 196 -0.04 8.15 -14.74
N MET A 197 1.04 8.16 -13.96
CA MET A 197 1.78 9.36 -13.61
C MET A 197 2.83 9.65 -14.70
N PRO A 198 3.01 10.91 -15.12
CA PRO A 198 4.01 11.29 -16.11
C PRO A 198 5.43 11.36 -15.50
N LEU A 199 5.88 10.25 -14.91
CA LEU A 199 7.13 10.16 -14.12
C LEU A 199 8.37 10.54 -14.94
N ASN A 200 8.37 10.21 -16.23
CA ASN A 200 9.50 10.46 -17.15
C ASN A 200 9.31 11.72 -18.02
N ALA A 201 8.20 12.45 -17.85
CA ALA A 201 7.94 13.67 -18.62
C ALA A 201 8.70 14.87 -18.05
N ASP A 202 8.81 15.93 -18.85
CA ASP A 202 9.39 17.19 -18.39
C ASP A 202 8.50 17.87 -17.33
N ALA A 203 9.11 18.78 -16.55
CA ALA A 203 8.44 19.46 -15.44
C ALA A 203 7.17 20.23 -15.87
N ARG A 204 7.13 20.77 -17.10
CA ARG A 204 5.94 21.48 -17.57
C ARG A 204 4.80 20.50 -17.83
N THR A 205 5.07 19.38 -18.49
CA THR A 205 4.07 18.32 -18.72
C THR A 205 3.53 17.79 -17.39
N GLN A 206 4.39 17.57 -16.40
CA GLN A 206 4.00 17.15 -15.06
C GLN A 206 3.12 18.18 -14.33
N ALA A 207 3.45 19.48 -14.45
CA ALA A 207 2.66 20.56 -13.87
C ALA A 207 1.27 20.69 -14.52
N GLU A 208 1.21 20.57 -15.86
CA GLU A 208 -0.03 20.56 -16.64
C GLU A 208 -0.92 19.37 -16.24
N TRP A 209 -0.34 18.18 -16.08
CA TRP A 209 -1.02 16.99 -15.57
C TRP A 209 -1.60 17.23 -14.17
N TRP A 210 -0.79 17.67 -13.20
CA TRP A 210 -1.25 17.90 -11.82
C TRP A 210 -2.38 18.93 -11.75
N LYS A 211 -2.30 20.00 -12.56
CA LYS A 211 -3.33 21.04 -12.66
C LYS A 211 -4.64 20.49 -13.21
N SER A 212 -4.59 19.53 -14.13
CA SER A 212 -5.78 18.91 -14.74
C SER A 212 -6.57 18.02 -13.78
N LEU A 213 -5.95 17.56 -12.70
CA LEU A 213 -6.59 16.68 -11.72
C LEU A 213 -7.57 17.43 -10.81
N GLY A 214 -8.73 16.82 -10.55
CA GLY A 214 -9.65 17.22 -9.49
C GLY A 214 -9.11 16.91 -8.09
N GLN A 215 -9.75 17.43 -7.04
CA GLN A 215 -9.25 17.28 -5.67
C GLN A 215 -9.17 15.82 -5.22
N ASP A 216 -10.20 15.02 -5.48
CA ASP A 216 -10.20 13.60 -5.10
C ASP A 216 -9.09 12.82 -5.79
N GLN A 217 -8.79 13.16 -7.06
CA GLN A 217 -7.69 12.53 -7.82
C GLN A 217 -6.33 12.93 -7.27
N ARG A 218 -6.15 14.21 -6.89
CA ARG A 218 -4.92 14.66 -6.21
C ARG A 218 -4.73 13.92 -4.89
N ASN A 219 -5.80 13.76 -4.11
CA ASN A 219 -5.78 13.00 -2.86
C ASN A 219 -5.39 11.53 -3.09
N GLN A 220 -5.89 10.90 -4.16
CA GLN A 220 -5.48 9.54 -4.54
C GLN A 220 -3.97 9.43 -4.75
N TYR A 221 -3.34 10.35 -5.51
CA TYR A 221 -1.89 10.30 -5.73
C TYR A 221 -1.08 10.68 -4.48
N LEU A 222 -1.56 11.63 -3.68
CA LEU A 222 -0.96 11.99 -2.39
C LEU A 222 -0.90 10.78 -1.45
N ASN A 223 -1.94 9.93 -1.48
CA ASN A 223 -2.06 8.76 -0.63
C ASN A 223 -1.36 7.52 -1.20
N ALA A 224 -1.40 7.29 -2.50
CA ALA A 224 -0.91 6.05 -3.10
C ALA A 224 0.56 6.11 -3.56
N ALA A 225 1.06 7.31 -3.89
CA ALA A 225 2.39 7.49 -4.45
C ALA A 225 3.09 8.77 -3.95
N PRO A 226 3.16 9.01 -2.62
CA PRO A 226 3.69 10.26 -2.07
C PRO A 226 5.15 10.52 -2.46
N VAL A 227 6.00 9.49 -2.45
CA VAL A 227 7.43 9.61 -2.79
C VAL A 227 7.61 9.96 -4.26
N GLN A 228 6.95 9.23 -5.15
CA GLN A 228 7.05 9.46 -6.59
C GLN A 228 6.50 10.84 -6.96
N LEU A 229 5.40 11.28 -6.31
CA LEU A 229 4.84 12.60 -6.52
C LEU A 229 5.78 13.72 -6.04
N TYR A 230 6.46 13.54 -4.90
CA TYR A 230 7.45 14.49 -4.41
C TYR A 230 8.64 14.65 -5.39
N ASP A 231 9.11 13.54 -5.96
CA ASP A 231 10.27 13.51 -6.85
C ASP A 231 10.01 14.16 -8.22
N MET A 232 8.75 14.27 -8.62
CA MET A 232 8.38 14.94 -9.88
C MET A 232 8.74 16.44 -9.85
N PRO A 233 9.63 16.93 -10.73
CA PRO A 233 10.04 18.34 -10.73
C PRO A 233 8.90 19.32 -11.06
N GLY A 234 7.85 18.89 -11.75
CA GLY A 234 6.71 19.75 -12.10
C GLY A 234 5.67 19.95 -11.00
N ILE A 235 5.80 19.27 -9.85
CA ILE A 235 4.82 19.38 -8.76
C ILE A 235 5.05 20.67 -7.97
N PRO A 236 3.99 21.44 -7.63
CA PRO A 236 4.14 22.69 -6.88
C PRO A 236 4.84 22.51 -5.54
N ASP A 237 5.70 23.47 -5.16
CA ASP A 237 6.45 23.44 -3.90
C ASP A 237 5.54 23.32 -2.66
N GLU A 238 4.34 23.91 -2.70
CA GLU A 238 3.36 23.78 -1.62
C GLU A 238 2.92 22.32 -1.43
N VAL A 239 2.71 21.59 -2.52
CA VAL A 239 2.36 20.16 -2.46
C VAL A 239 3.52 19.35 -1.90
N LYS A 240 4.76 19.64 -2.34
CA LYS A 240 5.96 18.99 -1.81
C LYS A 240 6.15 19.25 -0.33
N LYS A 241 5.94 20.50 0.10
CA LYS A 241 5.97 20.89 1.51
C LYS A 241 4.89 20.16 2.33
N ASN A 242 3.69 19.99 1.79
CA ASN A 242 2.63 19.23 2.45
C ASN A 242 2.97 17.74 2.58
N LEU A 243 3.59 17.15 1.56
CA LEU A 243 4.07 15.76 1.58
C LEU A 243 5.18 15.55 2.61
N VAL A 244 6.13 16.49 2.70
CA VAL A 244 7.20 16.45 3.71
C VAL A 244 6.62 16.60 5.11
N GLY A 245 5.70 17.56 5.31
CA GLY A 245 5.22 17.97 6.62
C GLY A 245 5.87 19.27 7.09
N THR A 246 5.30 19.88 8.12
CA THR A 246 5.80 21.15 8.71
C THR A 246 6.19 21.03 10.18
N ASP A 247 6.05 19.83 10.74
CA ASP A 247 6.32 19.47 12.12
C ASP A 247 7.72 18.86 12.28
N GLY A 248 8.60 19.05 11.29
CA GLY A 248 10.01 18.62 11.32
C GLY A 248 10.26 17.17 10.89
N LEU A 249 9.25 16.30 10.88
CA LEU A 249 9.39 14.92 10.42
C LEU A 249 9.21 14.89 8.90
N ASN A 250 10.28 14.60 8.17
CA ASN A 250 10.22 14.40 6.73
C ASN A 250 9.60 13.05 6.39
N ARG A 251 8.28 13.05 6.17
CA ARG A 251 7.50 11.84 5.85
C ARG A 251 7.91 11.21 4.52
N VAL A 252 8.35 12.00 3.56
CA VAL A 252 8.80 11.48 2.26
C VAL A 252 10.03 10.60 2.43
N GLU A 253 11.04 11.08 3.16
CA GLU A 253 12.27 10.29 3.37
C GLU A 253 12.03 9.09 4.30
N MET A 254 11.15 9.23 5.30
CA MET A 254 10.68 8.10 6.11
C MET A 254 10.02 7.00 5.27
N ILE A 255 9.08 7.36 4.38
CA ILE A 255 8.41 6.40 3.50
C ILE A 255 9.39 5.82 2.49
N ARG A 256 10.24 6.66 1.87
CA ARG A 256 11.25 6.21 0.91
C ARG A 256 12.19 5.17 1.53
N TRP A 257 12.61 5.41 2.76
CA TRP A 257 13.42 4.46 3.50
C TRP A 257 12.66 3.17 3.79
N ALA A 258 11.39 3.28 4.23
CA ALA A 258 10.56 2.12 4.50
C ALA A 258 10.33 1.26 3.25
N GLU A 259 9.99 1.87 2.10
CA GLU A 259 9.83 1.18 0.81
C GLU A 259 11.14 0.48 0.38
N LYS A 260 12.29 1.14 0.56
CA LYS A 260 13.60 0.59 0.18
C LYS A 260 14.02 -0.60 1.05
N HIS A 261 13.76 -0.55 2.35
CA HIS A 261 14.28 -1.52 3.32
C HIS A 261 13.26 -2.57 3.75
N GLY A 262 11.98 -2.39 3.45
CA GLY A 262 10.96 -3.39 3.75
C GLY A 262 11.19 -4.73 3.03
N GLU A 263 11.77 -4.70 1.83
CA GLU A 263 12.01 -5.90 1.01
C GLU A 263 13.37 -6.56 1.26
N SER A 264 14.31 -5.87 1.92
CA SER A 264 15.64 -6.41 2.19
C SER A 264 15.61 -7.47 3.29
N GLY A 265 16.30 -8.59 3.09
CA GLY A 265 16.65 -9.50 4.19
C GLY A 265 17.55 -8.76 5.19
N TYR A 266 17.43 -9.07 6.48
CA TYR A 266 18.03 -8.35 7.62
C TYR A 266 19.57 -8.24 7.68
N SER A 267 20.30 -8.43 6.57
CA SER A 267 21.76 -8.54 6.58
C SER A 267 22.49 -7.22 6.81
N ASP A 268 21.86 -6.07 6.54
CA ASP A 268 22.61 -4.82 6.37
C ASP A 268 22.43 -3.82 7.54
N VAL A 269 21.47 -4.06 8.46
CA VAL A 269 21.24 -3.15 9.60
C VAL A 269 20.97 -3.94 10.91
N PRO A 270 21.84 -3.82 11.93
CA PRO A 270 21.68 -4.52 13.20
C PRO A 270 20.35 -4.21 13.92
N GLY A 271 19.69 -5.23 14.46
CA GLY A 271 18.46 -5.08 15.24
C GLY A 271 17.17 -4.94 14.41
N MET A 272 17.24 -5.04 13.08
CA MET A 272 16.05 -4.99 12.21
C MET A 272 15.11 -6.20 12.32
N GLU A 273 15.43 -7.25 13.07
CA GLU A 273 14.52 -8.37 13.37
C GLU A 273 13.28 -7.95 14.22
N ASN A 274 13.21 -6.67 14.63
CA ASN A 274 12.12 -6.10 15.43
C ASN A 274 11.36 -5.02 14.64
N CYS A 275 10.02 -5.13 14.61
CA CYS A 275 9.13 -4.19 13.92
C CYS A 275 9.28 -2.76 14.43
N THR A 276 9.44 -2.56 15.74
CA THR A 276 9.63 -1.23 16.33
C THR A 276 10.95 -0.62 15.92
N ASN A 277 12.02 -1.41 15.86
CA ASN A 277 13.33 -0.91 15.45
C ASN A 277 13.29 -0.39 14.01
N PHE A 278 12.56 -1.07 13.11
CA PHE A 278 12.35 -0.62 11.74
C PHE A 278 11.61 0.71 11.67
N VAL A 279 10.51 0.86 12.42
CA VAL A 279 9.78 2.13 12.51
C VAL A 279 10.70 3.24 13.01
N SER A 280 11.47 2.97 14.06
CA SER A 280 12.44 3.91 14.59
C SER A 280 13.43 4.35 13.49
N TYR A 281 14.06 3.41 12.76
CA TYR A 281 14.98 3.75 11.67
C TYR A 281 14.32 4.60 10.58
N ALA A 282 13.11 4.26 10.16
CA ALA A 282 12.36 5.06 9.20
C ALA A 282 12.14 6.50 9.72
N MET A 283 11.77 6.67 10.99
CA MET A 283 11.58 7.98 11.59
C MET A 283 12.89 8.78 11.74
N ASN A 284 14.01 8.11 11.98
CA ASN A 284 15.33 8.75 12.05
C ASN A 284 15.80 9.27 10.71
N GLU A 285 15.57 8.53 9.63
CA GLU A 285 15.84 9.00 8.27
C GLU A 285 14.90 10.14 7.88
N GLY A 286 13.68 10.16 8.43
CA GLY A 286 12.79 11.32 8.41
C GLY A 286 13.31 12.54 9.21
N GLY A 287 14.43 12.42 9.93
CA GLY A 287 15.18 13.54 10.47
C GLY A 287 14.89 13.93 11.92
N MET A 288 14.07 13.18 12.68
CA MET A 288 13.70 13.58 14.04
C MET A 288 13.58 12.45 15.07
N VAL A 289 14.67 11.74 15.34
CA VAL A 289 14.79 11.03 16.61
C VAL A 289 15.66 11.85 17.57
N PRO A 290 15.22 12.09 18.83
CA PRO A 290 16.05 12.78 19.82
C PRO A 290 17.37 12.02 20.01
N HIS A 291 18.49 12.65 19.68
CA HIS A 291 19.82 12.14 20.01
C HIS A 291 20.20 12.60 21.42
N ASP A 292 19.71 11.89 22.44
CA ASP A 292 20.11 12.14 23.83
C ASP A 292 21.45 11.44 24.10
N LYS A 293 22.53 12.21 24.22
CA LYS A 293 23.88 11.72 24.59
C LYS A 293 23.97 11.14 26.01
N THR A 294 22.90 11.20 26.81
CA THR A 294 22.92 10.97 28.26
C THR A 294 21.81 10.07 28.83
N GLY A 295 20.89 9.49 28.03
CA GLY A 295 19.75 8.76 28.61
C GLY A 295 19.12 7.62 27.79
N ASP A 296 18.37 6.78 28.50
CA ASP A 296 17.62 5.60 28.03
C ASP A 296 16.45 5.92 27.06
N LYS A 297 16.31 7.18 26.63
CA LYS A 297 15.13 7.71 25.91
C LYS A 297 15.42 8.31 24.53
N GLY A 298 16.69 8.42 24.15
CA GLY A 298 17.12 8.89 22.83
C GLY A 298 17.80 7.81 21.98
N TRP A 299 18.19 8.17 20.76
CA TRP A 299 19.00 7.35 19.87
C TRP A 299 20.49 7.62 20.10
N ASN A 300 21.19 6.65 20.72
CA ASN A 300 22.60 6.76 21.04
C ASN A 300 23.49 6.12 19.96
N GLN A 301 24.47 6.87 19.47
CA GLN A 301 25.68 6.31 18.85
C GLN A 301 26.67 5.99 19.99
N ASP A 302 26.85 4.72 20.33
CA ASP A 302 27.94 4.34 21.22
C ASP A 302 29.24 4.33 20.41
N HIS A 303 30.01 5.42 20.48
CA HIS A 303 31.41 5.35 20.10
C HIS A 303 32.14 4.57 21.20
N GLN A 304 32.15 3.24 21.10
CA GLN A 304 33.13 2.46 21.84
C GLN A 304 34.50 2.82 21.28
N GLY A 305 35.14 3.79 21.92
CA GLY A 305 36.49 4.28 21.65
C GLY A 305 37.55 3.23 21.93
N LEU A 306 37.45 2.06 21.31
CA LEU A 306 38.56 1.14 21.20
C LEU A 306 39.52 1.70 20.13
N PRO A 307 40.83 1.77 20.41
CA PRO A 307 41.82 2.19 19.43
C PRO A 307 41.66 1.35 18.17
N LYS A 308 41.71 1.96 16.98
CA LYS A 308 41.67 1.26 15.68
C LYS A 308 42.71 0.14 15.67
N LEU A 309 42.30 -1.09 15.97
CA LEU A 309 43.13 -2.27 15.81
C LEU A 309 43.05 -2.67 14.32
N PRO A 310 44.17 -3.03 13.65
CA PRO A 310 44.21 -3.20 12.19
C PRO A 310 43.34 -4.34 11.63
N PHE A 311 42.68 -5.10 12.50
CA PHE A 311 41.94 -6.33 12.18
C PHE A 311 40.51 -6.33 12.76
N ALA A 312 40.13 -5.29 13.51
CA ALA A 312 38.79 -5.13 14.06
C ALA A 312 38.27 -3.77 13.60
N GLY A 313 37.31 -3.76 12.67
CA GLY A 313 36.59 -2.53 12.32
C GLY A 313 35.97 -1.90 13.56
N SER A 314 35.81 -0.58 13.56
CA SER A 314 35.00 0.09 14.59
C SER A 314 33.58 -0.47 14.50
N LEU A 315 33.10 -1.03 15.60
CA LEU A 315 31.70 -1.44 15.74
C LEU A 315 30.95 -0.24 16.30
N ASP A 316 30.67 0.76 15.45
CA ASP A 316 29.66 1.77 15.80
C ASP A 316 28.31 1.04 15.89
N GLN A 317 27.84 0.80 17.11
CA GLN A 317 26.53 0.18 17.36
C GLN A 317 25.57 1.27 17.82
N TYR A 318 24.55 1.51 17.00
CA TYR A 318 23.42 2.33 17.39
C TYR A 318 22.60 1.59 18.45
N ARG A 319 22.48 2.13 19.66
CA ARG A 319 21.55 1.63 20.69
C ARG A 319 20.34 2.55 20.77
N GLN A 320 19.17 1.98 20.47
CA GLN A 320 17.86 2.61 20.65
C GLN A 320 17.48 2.54 22.13
N GLY A 321 17.02 3.64 22.73
CA GLY A 321 16.46 3.65 24.08
C GLY A 321 15.17 2.82 24.20
N ASP A 322 14.71 2.55 25.42
CA ASP A 322 13.54 1.69 25.70
C ASP A 322 12.25 2.17 25.02
N ALA A 323 12.13 3.48 24.79
CA ALA A 323 11.02 4.10 24.06
C ALA A 323 11.01 3.78 22.56
N TRP A 324 12.15 3.41 21.99
CA TRP A 324 12.34 3.22 20.54
C TRP A 324 12.56 1.76 20.15
N ALA A 325 12.55 0.84 21.12
CA ALA A 325 12.80 -0.59 20.91
C ALA A 325 11.58 -1.48 21.18
N ALA A 326 10.53 -0.99 21.85
CA ALA A 326 9.33 -1.78 22.17
C ALA A 326 8.05 -1.07 21.69
N ALA A 327 7.13 -1.82 21.07
CA ALA A 327 5.95 -1.25 20.40
C ALA A 327 5.03 -0.46 21.34
N GLN A 328 4.77 -0.99 22.54
CA GLN A 328 4.00 -0.29 23.58
C GLN A 328 4.67 1.02 24.00
N ASN A 329 5.95 0.97 24.35
CA ASN A 329 6.70 2.15 24.79
C ASN A 329 6.77 3.20 23.68
N HIS A 330 6.96 2.76 22.43
CA HIS A 330 7.00 3.64 21.27
C HIS A 330 5.65 4.31 21.05
N HIS A 331 4.56 3.58 21.06
CA HIS A 331 3.21 4.16 20.96
C HIS A 331 2.98 5.22 22.05
N ASP A 332 3.23 4.86 23.31
CA ASP A 332 2.99 5.74 24.45
C ASP A 332 3.87 6.99 24.40
N TYR A 333 5.11 6.84 23.92
CA TYR A 333 6.02 7.95 23.67
C TYR A 333 5.52 8.86 22.54
N MET A 334 5.04 8.32 21.42
CA MET A 334 4.48 9.14 20.34
C MET A 334 3.28 9.97 20.80
N VAL A 335 2.30 9.34 21.46
CA VAL A 335 1.10 10.02 21.95
C VAL A 335 1.43 11.07 23.01
N LYS A 336 2.39 10.79 23.90
CA LYS A 336 2.79 11.73 24.95
C LYS A 336 3.48 12.98 24.39
N ASN A 337 4.21 12.87 23.29
CA ASN A 337 5.05 13.93 22.74
C ASN A 337 4.45 14.53 21.45
N GLY A 338 3.16 14.86 21.50
CA GLY A 338 2.45 15.60 20.46
C GLY A 338 1.76 14.75 19.39
N GLY A 339 2.03 13.44 19.32
CA GLY A 339 1.35 12.54 18.38
C GLY A 339 -0.16 12.52 18.53
N GLU A 340 -0.87 12.55 17.41
CA GLU A 340 -2.34 12.51 17.33
C GLU A 340 -2.81 11.08 17.12
N SER A 341 -3.79 10.61 17.90
CA SER A 341 -4.50 9.37 17.60
C SER A 341 -5.50 9.62 16.47
N VAL A 342 -5.37 8.87 15.38
CA VAL A 342 -6.16 9.04 14.15
C VAL A 342 -7.06 7.83 13.95
N SER A 343 -8.25 8.05 13.39
CA SER A 343 -9.13 6.93 13.01
C SER A 343 -8.53 6.17 11.81
N VAL A 344 -8.80 4.87 11.69
CA VAL A 344 -8.30 4.08 10.56
C VAL A 344 -8.69 4.70 9.20
N PRO A 345 -9.95 5.13 8.95
CA PRO A 345 -10.32 5.79 7.71
C PRO A 345 -9.58 7.11 7.42
N ASP A 346 -9.08 7.80 8.45
CA ASP A 346 -8.38 9.10 8.32
C ASP A 346 -6.85 8.94 8.26
N ALA A 347 -6.36 7.70 8.26
CA ALA A 347 -4.95 7.39 8.17
C ALA A 347 -4.38 7.80 6.81
N ARG A 348 -3.13 8.25 6.81
CA ARG A 348 -2.41 8.66 5.59
C ARG A 348 -0.96 8.16 5.60
N PRO A 349 -0.27 8.18 4.45
CA PRO A 349 1.15 7.86 4.40
C PRO A 349 1.98 8.72 5.36
N GLY A 350 2.90 8.08 6.07
CA GLY A 350 3.72 8.69 7.11
C GLY A 350 3.09 8.67 8.51
N ASP A 351 1.85 8.18 8.66
CA ASP A 351 1.30 7.80 9.96
C ASP A 351 1.90 6.45 10.41
N LEU A 352 1.86 6.20 11.73
CA LEU A 352 2.31 4.96 12.36
C LEU A 352 1.13 4.07 12.68
N LEU A 353 1.28 2.77 12.42
CA LEU A 353 0.27 1.75 12.71
C LEU A 353 0.78 0.78 13.76
N TYR A 354 0.01 0.63 14.84
CA TYR A 354 0.25 -0.32 15.92
C TYR A 354 -0.85 -1.36 16.00
N MET A 355 -0.54 -2.53 16.56
CA MET A 355 -1.52 -3.59 16.84
C MET A 355 -1.58 -3.85 18.33
N ARG A 356 -2.80 -3.79 18.89
CA ARG A 356 -3.09 -4.08 20.29
C ARG A 356 -3.95 -5.33 20.41
N ASN A 357 -3.47 -6.33 21.12
CA ASN A 357 -4.24 -7.56 21.35
C ASN A 357 -5.35 -7.40 22.40
N GLU A 358 -6.15 -8.44 22.58
CA GLU A 358 -7.27 -8.52 23.55
C GLU A 358 -6.85 -8.25 24.99
N LYS A 359 -5.59 -8.51 25.34
CA LYS A 359 -5.03 -8.26 26.68
C LYS A 359 -4.63 -6.80 26.87
N GLY A 360 -4.86 -5.95 25.86
CA GLY A 360 -4.50 -4.53 25.88
C GLY A 360 -3.04 -4.24 25.59
N VAL A 361 -2.24 -5.25 25.19
CA VAL A 361 -0.80 -5.09 24.95
C VAL A 361 -0.55 -4.75 23.48
N ILE A 362 0.18 -3.65 23.24
CA ILE A 362 0.67 -3.29 21.92
C ILE A 362 1.94 -4.10 21.63
N HIS A 363 1.88 -4.94 20.59
CA HIS A 363 2.95 -5.90 20.26
C HIS A 363 3.59 -5.68 18.89
N HIS A 364 3.05 -4.75 18.09
CA HIS A 364 3.50 -4.51 16.73
C HIS A 364 3.50 -3.02 16.39
N ALA A 365 4.43 -2.62 15.53
CA ALA A 365 4.55 -1.26 15.01
C ALA A 365 4.98 -1.31 13.53
N SER A 366 4.46 -0.41 12.71
CA SER A 366 4.72 -0.32 11.28
C SER A 366 4.51 1.09 10.75
N VAL A 367 5.02 1.37 9.54
CA VAL A 367 4.85 2.65 8.85
C VAL A 367 3.77 2.51 7.80
N ILE A 368 2.75 3.39 7.80
CA ILE A 368 1.80 3.47 6.69
C ILE A 368 2.53 4.13 5.52
N THR A 369 2.71 3.40 4.43
CA THR A 369 3.50 3.82 3.27
C THR A 369 2.63 4.24 2.09
N ALA A 370 1.42 3.70 2.00
CA ALA A 370 0.44 4.10 1.00
C ALA A 370 -1.00 3.85 1.51
N VAL A 371 -1.95 4.53 0.91
CA VAL A 371 -3.38 4.17 0.98
C VAL A 371 -3.89 4.06 -0.44
N THR A 372 -4.50 2.93 -0.77
CA THR A 372 -5.05 2.67 -2.10
C THR A 372 -6.31 3.53 -2.34
N PRO A 373 -6.76 3.66 -3.60
CA PRO A 373 -7.95 4.45 -3.93
C PRO A 373 -9.24 4.00 -3.23
N ASP A 374 -9.38 2.71 -2.91
CA ASP A 374 -10.50 2.13 -2.15
C ASP A 374 -10.37 2.29 -0.62
N GLY A 375 -9.29 2.95 -0.16
CA GLY A 375 -9.05 3.23 1.25
C GLY A 375 -8.34 2.12 2.00
N GLU A 376 -7.81 1.11 1.31
CA GLU A 376 -6.96 0.10 1.94
C GLU A 376 -5.62 0.71 2.36
N ILE A 377 -5.34 0.63 3.66
CA ILE A 377 -4.06 1.05 4.23
C ILE A 377 -3.01 0.01 3.90
N LEU A 378 -1.95 0.43 3.22
CA LEU A 378 -0.75 -0.35 2.99
C LEU A 378 0.33 0.11 3.95
N TYR A 379 0.82 -0.82 4.77
CA TYR A 379 1.87 -0.55 5.75
C TYR A 379 3.07 -1.45 5.53
N THR A 380 4.25 -0.95 5.90
CA THR A 380 5.53 -1.61 5.70
C THR A 380 6.22 -1.87 7.04
N GLN A 381 6.84 -3.05 7.14
CA GLN A 381 7.65 -3.48 8.26
C GLN A 381 8.89 -4.24 7.74
N HIS A 382 9.69 -4.72 8.69
CA HIS A 382 11.07 -5.15 8.52
C HIS A 382 11.37 -6.40 7.66
N ASN A 383 10.39 -7.18 7.19
CA ASN A 383 10.61 -8.35 6.33
C ASN A 383 9.95 -8.22 4.97
N SER A 384 10.56 -8.87 3.97
CA SER A 384 10.05 -8.97 2.60
C SER A 384 8.64 -9.53 2.48
N ASN A 385 8.23 -10.40 3.41
CA ASN A 385 6.86 -10.88 3.50
C ASN A 385 5.87 -9.78 3.95
N HIS A 386 6.31 -8.58 4.29
CA HIS A 386 5.48 -7.52 4.87
C HIS A 386 5.85 -6.08 4.48
N THR A 387 6.32 -5.88 3.25
CA THR A 387 6.26 -4.56 2.62
C THR A 387 4.85 -4.30 2.09
N ASN A 388 4.32 -3.08 2.28
CA ASN A 388 3.03 -2.63 1.75
C ASN A 388 1.86 -3.63 1.94
N ILE A 389 1.71 -4.21 3.14
CA ILE A 389 0.59 -5.09 3.47
C ILE A 389 -0.69 -4.29 3.67
N GLY A 390 -1.77 -4.75 3.05
CA GLY A 390 -3.14 -4.34 3.34
C GLY A 390 -3.60 -4.61 4.76
N LEU A 391 -4.01 -3.58 5.49
CA LEU A 391 -4.53 -3.68 6.86
C LEU A 391 -5.72 -4.65 6.94
N ASN A 392 -6.64 -4.57 5.99
CA ASN A 392 -7.84 -5.42 5.97
C ASN A 392 -7.49 -6.89 5.77
N HIS A 393 -6.40 -7.19 5.05
CA HIS A 393 -5.89 -8.55 4.87
C HIS A 393 -5.32 -9.14 6.17
N ARG A 394 -4.76 -8.29 7.06
CA ARG A 394 -4.27 -8.69 8.38
C ARG A 394 -5.41 -8.81 9.40
N LEU A 395 -6.40 -7.93 9.35
CA LEU A 395 -7.53 -7.92 10.29
C LEU A 395 -8.45 -9.13 10.08
N SER A 396 -8.79 -9.49 8.84
CA SER A 396 -9.56 -10.70 8.56
C SER A 396 -8.86 -11.97 9.06
N HIS A 397 -7.53 -11.95 9.13
CA HIS A 397 -6.73 -13.04 9.69
C HIS A 397 -6.74 -13.05 11.24
N ASN A 398 -6.62 -11.87 11.86
CA ASN A 398 -6.58 -11.75 13.32
C ASN A 398 -7.95 -11.97 14.00
N GLU A 399 -9.05 -11.49 13.41
CA GLU A 399 -10.42 -11.75 13.90
C GLU A 399 -10.71 -13.26 14.01
N THR A 400 -10.14 -14.06 13.09
CA THR A 400 -10.21 -15.52 13.11
C THR A 400 -9.16 -16.22 13.99
N ARG A 401 -8.08 -15.54 14.40
CA ARG A 401 -6.98 -16.13 15.17
C ARG A 401 -7.30 -16.30 16.66
N THR A 402 -8.10 -15.39 17.23
CA THR A 402 -8.38 -15.37 18.68
C THR A 402 -9.85 -15.15 19.04
N GLY A 403 -10.75 -15.02 18.06
CA GLY A 403 -11.89 -14.10 18.22
C GLY A 403 -11.39 -12.68 17.96
N ALA A 404 -12.28 -11.71 17.69
CA ALA A 404 -11.90 -10.34 17.38
C ALA A 404 -10.85 -9.78 18.37
N GLY A 405 -9.57 -9.68 17.97
CA GLY A 405 -8.51 -9.55 18.97
C GLY A 405 -7.50 -8.43 18.81
N ASP A 406 -6.94 -8.24 17.61
CA ASP A 406 -6.01 -7.14 17.38
C ASP A 406 -6.76 -5.89 16.90
N VAL A 407 -6.69 -4.83 17.69
CA VAL A 407 -7.24 -3.52 17.36
C VAL A 407 -6.12 -2.67 16.74
N PRO A 408 -6.29 -2.19 15.50
CA PRO A 408 -5.33 -1.27 14.90
C PRO A 408 -5.42 0.09 15.58
N LEU A 409 -4.27 0.65 15.94
CA LEU A 409 -4.14 2.01 16.47
C LEU A 409 -3.28 2.81 15.51
N VAL A 410 -3.82 3.92 14.99
CA VAL A 410 -3.07 4.82 14.11
C VAL A 410 -2.65 6.04 14.91
N VAL A 411 -1.36 6.36 14.85
CA VAL A 411 -0.80 7.57 15.44
C VAL A 411 -0.15 8.38 14.33
N ARG A 412 -0.58 9.62 14.18
CA ARG A 412 0.08 10.60 13.34
C ARG A 412 1.13 11.32 14.17
N PRO A 413 2.43 11.16 13.87
CA PRO A 413 3.47 11.83 14.63
C PRO A 413 3.38 13.33 14.40
N HIS A 414 3.38 14.11 15.47
CA HIS A 414 3.66 15.55 15.47
C HIS A 414 4.73 15.80 16.51
N PRO A 415 5.99 15.52 16.17
CA PRO A 415 6.98 15.35 17.21
C PRO A 415 7.25 16.66 17.95
N ASN A 416 7.01 16.63 19.25
CA ASN A 416 7.28 17.73 20.18
C ASN A 416 8.08 17.14 21.34
N TRP A 417 9.37 16.95 21.14
CA TRP A 417 10.27 16.21 22.02
C TRP A 417 10.81 17.03 23.22
N ASP A 418 10.23 18.20 23.48
CA ASP A 418 10.68 19.16 24.51
C ASP A 418 10.39 18.73 25.96
#